data_AF-D6Z777-F1
#
_entry.id   AF-D6Z777-F1
#
_cell.length_a   1.000
_cell.length_b   1.000
_cell.length_c   1.000
_cell.angle_alpha   90.00
_cell.angle_beta   90.00
_cell.angle_gamma   90.00
#
_symmetry.space_group_name_H-M   'P 1'
#
loop_
_entity.id
_entity.type
_entity.pdbx_description
1 polymer ?
#
loop_
_entity_poly.entity_id
_entity_poly.type
_entity_poly.pdbx_seq_one_letter_code
_entity_poly.pdbx_strand_id
1 'polypeptide(L)'
;MSKKSRTAFSSGFCRTPSAVLVAVVLSLCAGCFLSGAPVDQKKSPTAPTAGADNALTALIRQAAKSTASLKSAHLVLATTGKIDGLAHISSADLDVRVGPLGAAGKVAYDGQVDVPFVLMDDAAFVRLFDEWTNIGSVEDLFAPGLIDPSAGVAKILASIVDPQAGGSETIDGTATTKVTGSVPVDAAKIMLPQANGPKKITVWIKPDGDHQVVRSLVEVSPGSAVQNTLSKWNVPVTISKQP
;
A
#
# COMPACT_ATOMS: atom_id res chain seq x y z
N MET A 1 -56.86 35.53 5.98
CA MET A 1 -56.32 36.19 7.18
C MET A 1 -54.80 35.96 7.16
N SER A 2 -53.87 36.93 7.07
CA SER A 2 -53.62 38.16 7.87
C SER A 2 -53.31 37.82 9.35
N LYS A 3 -52.23 38.24 10.04
CA LYS A 3 -51.11 39.22 9.83
C LYS A 3 -49.74 38.50 10.08
N LYS A 4 -48.51 38.95 9.77
CA LYS A 4 -47.89 40.22 9.27
C LYS A 4 -47.41 41.30 10.29
N SER A 5 -46.31 41.05 11.02
CA SER A 5 -45.38 42.07 11.60
C SER A 5 -44.00 41.40 11.86
N ARG A 6 -42.78 41.90 11.60
CA ARG A 6 -42.14 43.24 11.48
C ARG A 6 -42.00 44.05 12.77
N THR A 7 -40.76 44.14 13.28
CA THR A 7 -39.92 45.32 13.67
C THR A 7 -38.65 44.75 14.35
N ALA A 8 -37.40 44.99 13.96
CA ALA A 8 -36.66 46.20 13.57
C ALA A 8 -36.17 47.06 14.76
N PHE A 9 -34.86 47.00 15.04
CA PHE A 9 -34.08 48.13 15.54
C PHE A 9 -32.76 48.23 14.74
N SER A 10 -32.17 49.42 14.71
CA SER A 10 -31.23 49.87 13.67
C SER A 10 -30.06 50.66 14.26
N SER A 11 -29.07 50.96 13.40
CA SER A 11 -27.91 51.86 13.59
C SER A 11 -26.79 51.38 14.53
N GLY A 12 -25.52 51.66 14.24
CA GLY A 12 -24.93 52.30 13.05
C GLY A 12 -23.43 52.61 13.23
N PHE A 13 -22.82 53.29 12.24
CA PHE A 13 -21.42 53.78 12.22
C PHE A 13 -20.31 52.68 12.11
N CYS A 14 -19.16 52.89 11.44
CA CYS A 14 -18.77 53.94 10.48
C CYS A 14 -17.51 53.56 9.65
N ARG A 15 -17.36 54.16 8.47
CA ARG A 15 -16.09 54.61 7.83
C ARG A 15 -14.95 53.63 7.44
N THR A 16 -14.99 53.27 6.15
CA THR A 16 -13.96 53.54 5.11
C THR A 16 -12.60 52.80 5.05
N PRO A 17 -11.99 52.66 3.85
CA PRO A 17 -10.87 51.76 3.59
C PRO A 17 -9.50 52.44 3.39
N SER A 18 -8.43 51.63 3.42
CA SER A 18 -7.05 51.90 2.94
C SER A 18 -6.26 50.59 3.00
N ALA A 19 -5.20 50.34 2.22
CA ALA A 19 -4.77 50.88 0.93
C ALA A 19 -3.75 49.89 0.32
N VAL A 20 -3.44 50.05 -0.97
CA VAL A 20 -2.51 49.22 -1.76
C VAL A 20 -1.08 49.26 -1.21
N LEU A 21 -0.35 48.13 -1.29
CA LEU A 21 1.10 48.19 -1.49
C LEU A 21 1.58 47.08 -2.44
N VAL A 22 2.02 47.51 -3.62
CA VAL A 22 2.65 46.68 -4.66
C VAL A 22 4.17 46.74 -4.46
N ALA A 23 4.84 45.59 -4.50
CA ALA A 23 6.30 45.51 -4.56
C ALA A 23 6.73 44.80 -5.86
N VAL A 24 7.16 45.61 -6.84
CA VAL A 24 7.86 45.11 -8.04
C VAL A 24 9.34 45.04 -7.74
N VAL A 25 9.99 43.93 -8.09
CA VAL A 25 11.46 43.87 -8.20
C VAL A 25 11.79 43.49 -9.65
N LEU A 26 12.33 44.47 -10.40
CA LEU A 26 13.01 44.18 -11.66
C LEU A 26 14.37 43.56 -11.37
N SER A 27 14.76 42.57 -12.18
CA SER A 27 16.17 42.32 -12.47
C SER A 27 16.34 42.18 -13.98
N LEU A 28 17.38 42.81 -14.52
CA LEU A 28 17.49 43.18 -15.93
C LEU A 28 18.85 42.75 -16.48
N CYS A 29 18.87 41.72 -17.33
CA CYS A 29 19.97 41.39 -18.27
C CYS A 29 19.32 40.64 -19.45
N ALA A 30 19.00 41.29 -20.58
CA ALA A 30 19.92 41.76 -21.63
C ALA A 30 20.51 40.60 -22.47
N GLY A 31 19.94 40.37 -23.65
CA GLY A 31 20.31 39.30 -24.58
C GLY A 31 19.42 39.27 -25.82
N CYS A 32 19.48 40.32 -26.64
CA CYS A 32 18.63 40.47 -27.83
C CYS A 32 19.21 39.73 -29.05
N PHE A 33 18.38 38.97 -29.77
CA PHE A 33 18.43 38.91 -31.23
C PHE A 33 17.01 38.83 -31.82
N LEU A 34 16.80 39.54 -32.93
CA LEU A 34 15.49 39.78 -33.56
C LEU A 34 15.29 38.93 -34.81
N SER A 35 14.12 38.30 -34.93
CA SER A 35 13.31 38.24 -36.16
C SER A 35 11.96 37.59 -35.85
N GLY A 36 10.88 38.06 -36.48
CA GLY A 36 9.53 37.57 -36.22
C GLY A 36 8.76 37.21 -37.47
N ALA A 37 7.78 36.31 -37.30
CA ALA A 37 6.59 36.12 -38.14
C ALA A 37 5.61 35.20 -37.36
N PRO A 38 4.29 35.29 -37.56
CA PRO A 38 3.32 34.62 -36.70
C PRO A 38 2.98 33.19 -37.17
N VAL A 39 2.82 32.25 -36.25
CA VAL A 39 2.15 30.97 -36.53
C VAL A 39 1.47 30.37 -35.30
N ASP A 40 0.20 30.03 -35.52
CA ASP A 40 -0.60 28.93 -34.98
C ASP A 40 -0.50 28.38 -33.55
N GLN A 41 -1.68 28.00 -33.07
CA GLN A 41 -1.86 27.17 -31.88
C GLN A 41 -1.13 25.83 -32.05
N LYS A 42 -0.27 25.47 -31.09
CA LYS A 42 0.06 24.07 -30.85
C LYS A 42 0.07 23.75 -29.35
N LYS A 43 -1.00 23.05 -28.96
CA LYS A 43 -1.10 22.23 -27.75
C LYS A 43 0.21 21.48 -27.52
N SER A 44 0.83 21.67 -26.36
CA SER A 44 2.08 21.02 -26.00
C SER A 44 1.97 19.49 -26.14
N PRO A 45 2.94 18.80 -26.75
CA PRO A 45 2.92 17.34 -26.84
C PRO A 45 3.24 16.72 -25.48
N THR A 46 2.30 15.95 -24.94
CA THR A 46 2.55 15.11 -23.76
C THR A 46 3.40 13.90 -24.15
N ALA A 47 4.66 13.88 -23.75
CA ALA A 47 5.49 12.68 -23.60
C ALA A 47 6.54 12.96 -22.52
N PRO A 48 6.63 12.11 -21.48
CA PRO A 48 7.53 10.96 -21.58
C PRO A 48 7.02 9.71 -20.84
N THR A 49 5.95 9.07 -21.34
CA THR A 49 5.37 7.86 -20.70
C THR A 49 6.40 6.72 -20.62
N ALA A 50 7.03 6.35 -21.74
CA ALA A 50 8.00 5.24 -21.78
C ALA A 50 9.22 5.42 -20.85
N GLY A 51 9.61 6.66 -20.53
CA GLY A 51 10.68 6.92 -19.55
C GLY A 51 10.23 6.69 -18.11
N ALA A 52 9.01 7.13 -17.77
CA ALA A 52 8.41 6.93 -16.47
C ALA A 52 8.09 5.45 -16.21
N ASP A 53 7.52 4.75 -17.19
CA ASP A 53 7.17 3.32 -17.09
C ASP A 53 8.42 2.47 -16.83
N ASN A 54 9.54 2.78 -17.50
CA ASN A 54 10.84 2.14 -17.26
C ASN A 54 11.37 2.38 -15.84
N ALA A 55 11.23 3.60 -15.30
CA ALA A 55 11.66 3.93 -13.95
C ALA A 55 10.80 3.24 -12.88
N LEU A 56 9.47 3.21 -13.05
CA LEU A 56 8.56 2.47 -12.16
C LEU A 56 8.83 0.96 -12.20
N THR A 57 9.07 0.42 -13.40
CA THR A 57 9.44 -1.00 -13.58
C THR A 57 10.77 -1.32 -12.90
N ALA A 58 11.76 -0.42 -12.96
CA ALA A 58 13.03 -0.58 -12.25
C ALA A 58 12.85 -0.58 -10.73
N LEU A 59 12.05 0.37 -10.19
CA LEU A 59 11.73 0.46 -8.77
C LEU A 59 11.03 -0.82 -8.26
N ILE A 60 10.03 -1.32 -9.00
CA ILE A 60 9.34 -2.58 -8.67
C ILE A 60 10.32 -3.77 -8.65
N ARG A 61 11.23 -3.88 -9.63
CA ARG A 61 12.24 -4.95 -9.65
C ARG A 61 13.23 -4.86 -8.48
N GLN A 62 13.64 -3.65 -8.09
CA GLN A 62 14.48 -3.44 -6.92
C GLN A 62 13.75 -3.85 -5.63
N ALA A 63 12.49 -3.46 -5.49
CA ALA A 63 11.64 -3.83 -4.36
C ALA A 63 11.37 -5.35 -4.30
N ALA A 64 11.14 -6.00 -5.44
CA ALA A 64 11.03 -7.45 -5.52
C ALA A 64 12.33 -8.13 -5.05
N LYS A 65 13.49 -7.63 -5.50
CA LYS A 65 14.81 -8.17 -5.10
C LYS A 65 15.10 -7.99 -3.61
N SER A 66 14.81 -6.82 -3.03
CA SER A 66 15.03 -6.61 -1.59
C SER A 66 14.06 -7.43 -0.75
N THR A 67 12.79 -7.53 -1.16
CA THR A 67 11.80 -8.41 -0.52
C THR A 67 12.19 -9.89 -0.59
N ALA A 68 12.73 -10.37 -1.73
CA ALA A 68 13.28 -11.72 -1.88
C ALA A 68 14.47 -12.02 -0.95
N SER A 69 15.19 -10.98 -0.50
CA SER A 69 16.36 -11.15 0.36
C SER A 69 16.03 -11.19 1.87
N LEU A 70 14.77 -10.90 2.25
CA LEU A 70 14.34 -10.81 3.63
C LEU A 70 14.54 -12.13 4.40
N LYS A 71 15.01 -12.00 5.63
CA LYS A 71 15.10 -13.11 6.62
C LYS A 71 13.96 -13.06 7.63
N SER A 72 13.44 -11.86 7.86
CA SER A 72 12.30 -11.58 8.72
C SER A 72 11.66 -10.24 8.36
N ALA A 73 10.41 -10.06 8.77
CA ALA A 73 9.71 -8.80 8.75
C ALA A 73 8.56 -8.83 9.77
N HIS A 74 8.14 -7.66 10.23
CA HIS A 74 6.87 -7.48 10.91
C HIS A 74 5.79 -7.24 9.87
N LEU A 75 4.72 -8.05 9.89
CA LEU A 75 3.63 -8.07 8.94
C LEU A 75 2.32 -7.72 9.66
N VAL A 76 1.67 -6.64 9.22
CA VAL A 76 0.28 -6.35 9.53
C VAL A 76 -0.58 -6.65 8.30
N LEU A 77 -1.43 -7.66 8.40
CA LEU A 77 -2.40 -8.04 7.37
C LEU A 77 -3.79 -7.52 7.76
N ALA A 78 -4.53 -6.97 6.79
CA ALA A 78 -5.93 -6.61 6.96
C ALA A 78 -6.74 -6.99 5.71
N THR A 79 -7.94 -7.52 5.91
CA THR A 79 -8.90 -7.80 4.84
C THR A 79 -10.00 -6.75 4.80
N THR A 80 -10.50 -6.49 3.58
CA THR A 80 -11.76 -5.79 3.36
C THR A 80 -12.71 -6.76 2.66
N GLY A 81 -13.97 -6.81 3.09
CA GLY A 81 -14.95 -7.77 2.58
C GLY A 81 -14.68 -9.21 3.07
N LYS A 82 -15.25 -10.20 2.39
CA LYS A 82 -15.01 -11.62 2.67
C LYS A 82 -13.97 -12.16 1.70
N ILE A 83 -12.88 -12.72 2.24
CA ILE A 83 -11.85 -13.41 1.46
C ILE A 83 -11.93 -14.90 1.77
N ASP A 84 -12.19 -15.73 0.77
CA ASP A 84 -12.15 -17.19 0.90
C ASP A 84 -10.69 -17.68 0.89
N GLY A 85 -10.37 -18.71 1.69
CA GLY A 85 -9.02 -19.27 1.77
C GLY A 85 -8.05 -18.51 2.69
N LEU A 86 -8.58 -17.81 3.71
CA LEU A 86 -7.80 -17.26 4.84
C LEU A 86 -8.18 -17.89 6.19
N ALA A 87 -8.81 -19.07 6.17
CA ALA A 87 -9.19 -19.84 7.37
C ALA A 87 -9.73 -18.99 8.55
N HIS A 88 -10.76 -18.19 8.28
CA HIS A 88 -11.46 -17.36 9.27
C HIS A 88 -10.62 -16.20 9.87
N ILE A 89 -9.40 -15.98 9.36
CA ILE A 89 -8.54 -14.86 9.74
C ILE A 89 -8.85 -13.63 8.89
N SER A 90 -9.20 -12.53 9.56
CA SER A 90 -9.60 -11.25 8.94
C SER A 90 -8.55 -10.15 9.08
N SER A 91 -7.67 -10.26 10.07
CA SER A 91 -6.46 -9.44 10.22
C SER A 91 -5.38 -10.22 10.99
N ALA A 92 -4.13 -9.78 10.85
CA ALA A 92 -2.99 -10.34 11.57
C ALA A 92 -1.97 -9.25 11.91
N ASP A 93 -1.28 -9.42 13.03
CA ASP A 93 -0.13 -8.62 13.49
C ASP A 93 0.94 -9.63 13.93
N LEU A 94 1.93 -9.84 13.07
CA LEU A 94 2.84 -10.98 13.13
C LEU A 94 4.30 -10.56 12.95
N ASP A 95 5.20 -11.08 13.77
CA ASP A 95 6.62 -11.14 13.44
C ASP A 95 6.90 -12.45 12.68
N VAL A 96 7.38 -12.32 11.43
CA VAL A 96 7.59 -13.43 10.49
C VAL A 96 9.09 -13.69 10.29
N ARG A 97 9.46 -14.98 10.21
CA ARG A 97 10.81 -15.48 9.89
C ARG A 97 10.73 -16.40 8.68
N VAL A 98 11.57 -16.18 7.67
CA VAL A 98 11.51 -16.85 6.37
C VAL A 98 12.17 -18.24 6.35
N GLY A 99 13.15 -18.49 7.22
CA GLY A 99 13.96 -19.73 7.17
C GLY A 99 14.27 -20.32 8.55
N PRO A 100 13.91 -21.60 8.80
CA PRO A 100 12.68 -22.24 8.28
C PRO A 100 11.45 -21.34 8.54
N LEU A 101 10.42 -21.42 7.70
CA LEU A 101 9.26 -20.52 7.80
C LEU A 101 8.60 -20.60 9.19
N GLY A 102 8.21 -19.45 9.72
CA GLY A 102 7.32 -19.36 10.86
C GLY A 102 6.86 -17.92 11.09
N ALA A 103 5.80 -17.76 11.88
CA ALA A 103 5.31 -16.47 12.34
C ALA A 103 4.82 -16.58 13.79
N ALA A 104 4.84 -15.48 14.54
CA ALA A 104 4.21 -15.40 15.85
C ALA A 104 3.63 -14.01 16.09
N GLY A 105 2.52 -13.93 16.82
CA GLY A 105 1.86 -12.67 17.12
C GLY A 105 0.39 -12.88 17.43
N LYS A 106 -0.48 -12.10 16.79
CA LYS A 106 -1.94 -12.14 16.98
C LYS A 106 -2.70 -12.08 15.68
N VAL A 107 -3.92 -12.59 15.70
CA VAL A 107 -4.88 -12.56 14.57
C VAL A 107 -6.27 -12.17 15.06
N ALA A 108 -7.11 -11.71 14.13
CA ALA A 108 -8.56 -11.71 14.32
C ALA A 108 -9.14 -12.97 13.67
N TYR A 109 -9.50 -13.97 14.49
CA TYR A 109 -9.94 -15.31 14.10
C TYR A 109 -11.38 -15.57 14.57
N ASP A 110 -12.24 -16.06 13.68
CA ASP A 110 -13.68 -16.30 13.94
C ASP A 110 -14.42 -15.10 14.59
N GLY A 111 -14.00 -13.89 14.23
CA GLY A 111 -14.56 -12.63 14.74
C GLY A 111 -14.04 -12.21 16.12
N GLN A 112 -13.25 -13.05 16.80
CA GLN A 112 -12.51 -12.64 18.00
C GLN A 112 -11.21 -11.94 17.59
N VAL A 113 -10.96 -10.75 18.14
CA VAL A 113 -9.71 -9.99 17.93
C VAL A 113 -8.62 -10.42 18.92
N ASP A 114 -7.37 -10.06 18.62
CA ASP A 114 -6.20 -10.26 19.50
C ASP A 114 -5.91 -11.73 19.88
N VAL A 115 -6.41 -12.70 19.11
CA VAL A 115 -6.20 -14.14 19.35
C VAL A 115 -4.71 -14.47 19.14
N PRO A 116 -3.99 -15.04 20.13
CA PRO A 116 -2.59 -15.41 19.97
C PRO A 116 -2.42 -16.44 18.85
N PHE A 117 -1.43 -16.24 17.99
CA PHE A 117 -1.16 -17.08 16.82
C PHE A 117 0.32 -17.46 16.74
N VAL A 118 0.58 -18.72 16.37
CA VAL A 118 1.92 -19.22 16.03
C VAL A 118 1.83 -20.10 14.79
N LEU A 119 2.72 -19.86 13.83
CA LEU A 119 3.03 -20.75 12.71
C LEU A 119 4.44 -21.32 12.92
N MET A 120 4.54 -22.65 12.99
CA MET A 120 5.81 -23.37 13.17
C MET A 120 5.68 -24.81 12.65
N ASP A 121 6.76 -25.35 12.07
CA ASP A 121 6.82 -26.72 11.55
C ASP A 121 5.68 -27.05 10.56
N ASP A 122 5.34 -26.08 9.69
CA ASP A 122 4.26 -26.11 8.69
C ASP A 122 2.83 -26.21 9.26
N ALA A 123 2.63 -26.15 10.57
CA ALA A 123 1.32 -26.08 11.21
C ALA A 123 1.09 -24.72 11.88
N ALA A 124 -0.11 -24.16 11.77
CA ALA A 124 -0.48 -22.97 12.50
C ALA A 124 -1.54 -23.22 13.59
N PHE A 125 -1.39 -22.47 14.67
CA PHE A 125 -2.12 -22.64 15.91
C PHE A 125 -2.66 -21.30 16.38
N VAL A 126 -3.88 -21.33 16.92
CA VAL A 126 -4.48 -20.21 17.65
C VAL A 126 -4.74 -20.60 19.10
N ARG A 127 -4.65 -19.65 20.04
CA ARG A 127 -4.93 -19.90 21.45
C ARG A 127 -6.34 -19.46 21.83
N LEU A 128 -7.23 -20.42 22.05
CA LEU A 128 -8.64 -20.22 22.40
C LEU A 128 -8.88 -20.76 23.81
N PHE A 129 -9.49 -19.97 24.70
CA PHE A 129 -9.77 -20.37 26.09
C PHE A 129 -8.57 -21.02 26.81
N ASP A 130 -7.39 -20.40 26.65
CA ASP A 130 -6.07 -20.86 27.13
C ASP A 130 -5.46 -22.11 26.46
N GLU A 131 -6.18 -22.83 25.58
CA GLU A 131 -5.68 -24.00 24.85
C GLU A 131 -5.21 -23.65 23.43
N TRP A 132 -4.15 -24.31 22.94
CA TRP A 132 -3.67 -24.17 21.56
C TRP A 132 -4.41 -25.13 20.63
N THR A 133 -5.16 -24.57 19.68
CA THR A 133 -5.87 -25.32 18.64
C THR A 133 -5.09 -25.25 17.33
N ASN A 134 -4.75 -26.39 16.74
CA ASN A 134 -4.24 -26.46 15.37
C ASN A 134 -5.38 -26.15 14.39
N ILE A 135 -5.18 -25.17 13.51
CA ILE A 135 -6.19 -24.72 12.54
C ILE A 135 -5.90 -25.16 11.10
N GLY A 136 -4.72 -25.72 10.81
CA GLY A 136 -4.34 -26.23 9.49
C GLY A 136 -2.85 -26.14 9.19
N SER A 137 -2.45 -26.63 8.01
CA SER A 137 -1.10 -26.38 7.47
C SER A 137 -0.96 -24.95 6.92
N VAL A 138 0.26 -24.53 6.52
CA VAL A 138 0.39 -23.27 5.77
C VAL A 138 -0.52 -23.31 4.54
N GLU A 139 -0.43 -24.36 3.72
CA GLU A 139 -1.17 -24.44 2.46
C GLU A 139 -2.70 -24.39 2.62
N ASP A 140 -3.24 -24.92 3.72
CA ASP A 140 -4.68 -24.86 4.04
C ASP A 140 -5.15 -23.47 4.48
N LEU A 141 -4.31 -22.78 5.25
CA LEU A 141 -4.65 -21.54 5.96
C LEU A 141 -4.37 -20.28 5.14
N PHE A 142 -3.25 -20.31 4.42
CA PHE A 142 -2.68 -19.19 3.71
C PHE A 142 -1.93 -19.71 2.49
N ALA A 143 -2.37 -19.34 1.28
CA ALA A 143 -1.54 -19.54 0.11
C ALA A 143 -0.13 -18.99 0.42
N PRO A 144 0.97 -19.79 0.32
CA PRO A 144 2.22 -19.50 1.03
C PRO A 144 2.79 -18.10 0.76
N GLY A 145 2.45 -17.51 -0.38
CA GLY A 145 2.87 -16.16 -0.72
C GLY A 145 2.21 -15.00 0.03
N LEU A 146 1.26 -15.27 0.92
CA LEU A 146 0.71 -14.29 1.88
C LEU A 146 1.63 -14.08 3.09
N ILE A 147 2.20 -15.16 3.62
CA ILE A 147 3.03 -15.14 4.84
C ILE A 147 4.51 -15.03 4.49
N ASP A 148 5.03 -15.79 3.51
CA ASP A 148 6.44 -15.71 3.13
C ASP A 148 6.68 -14.48 2.22
N PRO A 149 7.39 -13.43 2.70
CA PRO A 149 7.67 -12.26 1.87
C PRO A 149 8.63 -12.62 0.71
N SER A 150 9.51 -13.61 0.91
CA SER A 150 10.61 -13.93 0.01
C SER A 150 10.18 -14.78 -1.20
N ALA A 151 9.32 -15.79 -0.99
CA ALA A 151 8.77 -16.61 -2.07
C ALA A 151 7.47 -16.02 -2.64
N GLY A 152 6.70 -15.34 -1.81
CA GLY A 152 5.38 -14.79 -2.12
C GLY A 152 5.42 -13.38 -2.68
N VAL A 153 5.50 -12.42 -1.75
CA VAL A 153 5.39 -10.99 -2.03
C VAL A 153 6.39 -10.57 -3.09
N ALA A 154 7.65 -11.04 -3.01
CA ALA A 154 8.66 -10.79 -4.04
C ALA A 154 8.28 -11.30 -5.44
N LYS A 155 7.67 -12.49 -5.55
CA LYS A 155 7.24 -13.07 -6.83
C LYS A 155 6.01 -12.35 -7.40
N ILE A 156 5.09 -11.90 -6.54
CA ILE A 156 3.96 -11.05 -6.93
C ILE A 156 4.47 -9.70 -7.45
N LEU A 157 5.39 -9.05 -6.73
CA LEU A 157 6.05 -7.80 -7.14
C LEU A 157 6.76 -7.94 -8.49
N ALA A 158 7.53 -9.01 -8.67
CA ALA A 158 8.23 -9.28 -9.93
C ALA A 158 7.29 -9.56 -11.12
N SER A 159 6.00 -9.85 -10.85
CA SER A 159 4.99 -10.14 -11.85
C SER A 159 4.07 -8.96 -12.19
N ILE A 160 4.30 -7.77 -11.60
CA ILE A 160 3.47 -6.58 -11.89
C ILE A 160 3.70 -6.11 -13.32
N VAL A 161 2.60 -5.95 -14.07
CA VAL A 161 2.55 -5.35 -15.40
C VAL A 161 1.77 -4.03 -15.38
N ASP A 162 1.93 -3.24 -16.44
CA ASP A 162 1.30 -1.93 -16.64
C ASP A 162 1.44 -0.98 -15.42
N PRO A 163 2.68 -0.74 -14.90
CA PRO A 163 2.87 0.07 -13.72
C PRO A 163 2.58 1.55 -13.98
N GLN A 164 1.82 2.18 -13.09
CA GLN A 164 1.42 3.58 -13.16
C GLN A 164 1.78 4.30 -11.85
N ALA A 165 2.25 5.55 -11.95
CA ALA A 165 2.60 6.35 -10.79
C ALA A 165 1.35 6.80 -10.02
N GLY A 166 1.25 6.43 -8.74
CA GLY A 166 0.22 6.88 -7.81
C GLY A 166 0.60 8.11 -6.98
N GLY A 167 1.80 8.68 -7.20
CA GLY A 167 2.36 9.78 -6.42
C GLY A 167 3.19 9.33 -5.21
N SER A 168 3.40 10.23 -4.25
CA SER A 168 4.10 9.95 -2.99
C SER A 168 3.12 9.95 -1.82
N GLU A 169 3.31 9.03 -0.87
CA GLU A 169 2.46 8.86 0.31
C GLU A 169 3.34 8.53 1.53
N THR A 170 2.94 8.95 2.73
CA THR A 170 3.63 8.58 3.98
C THR A 170 2.79 7.54 4.71
N ILE A 171 3.37 6.35 4.91
CA ILE A 171 2.74 5.25 5.63
C ILE A 171 3.49 5.07 6.95
N ASP A 172 2.80 5.27 8.06
CA ASP A 172 3.31 5.01 9.42
C ASP A 172 4.68 5.67 9.68
N GLY A 173 4.82 6.93 9.22
CA GLY A 173 6.04 7.73 9.30
C GLY A 173 7.08 7.46 8.20
N THR A 174 6.89 6.43 7.37
CA THR A 174 7.80 6.08 6.26
C THR A 174 7.34 6.71 4.95
N ALA A 175 8.20 7.50 4.31
CA ALA A 175 7.94 8.05 2.97
C ALA A 175 7.97 6.95 1.90
N THR A 176 7.02 6.97 0.97
CA THR A 176 6.87 5.96 -0.09
C THR A 176 6.50 6.58 -1.44
N THR A 177 6.92 5.91 -2.52
CA THR A 177 6.37 6.05 -3.86
C THR A 177 5.25 5.02 -4.03
N LYS A 178 4.06 5.50 -4.37
CA LYS A 178 2.88 4.67 -4.67
C LYS A 178 2.91 4.27 -6.14
N VAL A 179 2.71 3.00 -6.42
CA VAL A 179 2.64 2.45 -7.78
C VAL A 179 1.42 1.53 -7.89
N THR A 180 0.58 1.76 -8.89
CA THR A 180 -0.55 0.86 -9.23
C THR A 180 -0.18 0.01 -10.44
N GLY A 181 -0.78 -1.17 -10.58
CA GLY A 181 -0.59 -2.03 -11.75
C GLY A 181 -1.51 -3.24 -11.74
N SER A 182 -1.18 -4.22 -12.57
CA SER A 182 -1.92 -5.48 -12.69
C SER A 182 -1.02 -6.67 -12.40
N VAL A 183 -1.55 -7.68 -11.71
CA VAL A 183 -0.91 -8.99 -11.48
C VAL A 183 -1.60 -10.02 -12.37
N PRO A 184 -0.89 -10.68 -13.31
CA PRO A 184 -1.45 -11.76 -14.12
C PRO A 184 -2.02 -12.90 -13.27
N VAL A 185 -3.00 -13.63 -13.82
CA VAL A 185 -3.76 -14.65 -13.07
C VAL A 185 -2.87 -15.72 -12.41
N ASP A 186 -1.81 -16.17 -13.07
CA ASP A 186 -0.93 -17.21 -12.53
C ASP A 186 -0.04 -16.71 -11.38
N ALA A 187 0.28 -15.41 -11.36
CA ALA A 187 0.93 -14.78 -10.22
C ALA A 187 -0.08 -14.49 -9.09
N ALA A 188 -1.32 -14.13 -9.42
CA ALA A 188 -2.37 -13.93 -8.44
C ALA A 188 -2.71 -15.24 -7.69
N LYS A 189 -2.64 -16.39 -8.36
CA LYS A 189 -2.86 -17.72 -7.74
C LYS A 189 -1.89 -18.08 -6.61
N ILE A 190 -0.72 -17.44 -6.55
CA ILE A 190 0.28 -17.61 -5.47
C ILE A 190 -0.27 -17.07 -4.13
N MET A 191 -1.18 -16.11 -4.19
CA MET A 191 -1.82 -15.46 -3.03
C MET A 191 -3.29 -15.88 -2.87
N LEU A 192 -3.96 -16.18 -3.99
CA LEU A 192 -5.40 -16.44 -4.09
C LEU A 192 -5.60 -17.64 -5.02
N PRO A 193 -5.53 -18.90 -4.54
CA PRO A 193 -5.60 -20.09 -5.40
C PRO A 193 -6.86 -20.14 -6.29
N GLN A 194 -7.95 -19.53 -5.81
CA GLN A 194 -9.24 -19.37 -6.50
C GLN A 194 -9.24 -18.26 -7.59
N ALA A 195 -8.11 -17.61 -7.89
CA ALA A 195 -8.05 -16.51 -8.85
C ALA A 195 -8.31 -16.99 -10.29
N ASN A 196 -9.36 -16.43 -10.88
CA ASN A 196 -9.88 -16.72 -12.22
C ASN A 196 -9.57 -15.63 -13.27
N GLY A 197 -8.75 -14.64 -12.91
CA GLY A 197 -8.37 -13.52 -13.77
C GLY A 197 -7.30 -12.65 -13.12
N PRO A 198 -6.76 -11.65 -13.85
CA PRO A 198 -5.78 -10.72 -13.31
C PRO A 198 -6.35 -9.92 -12.13
N LYS A 199 -5.48 -9.47 -11.23
CA LYS A 199 -5.85 -8.69 -10.03
C LYS A 199 -5.16 -7.35 -10.05
N LYS A 200 -5.90 -6.28 -9.74
CA LYS A 200 -5.27 -4.96 -9.54
C LYS A 200 -4.45 -4.99 -8.26
N ILE A 201 -3.29 -4.35 -8.32
CA ILE A 201 -2.40 -4.18 -7.18
C ILE A 201 -2.02 -2.72 -7.03
N THR A 202 -1.91 -2.28 -5.78
CA THR A 202 -1.20 -1.05 -5.41
C THR A 202 -0.07 -1.43 -4.47
N VAL A 203 1.11 -0.87 -4.68
CA VAL A 203 2.28 -1.05 -3.81
C VAL A 203 2.87 0.29 -3.43
N TRP A 204 3.39 0.36 -2.21
CA TRP A 204 4.05 1.53 -1.66
C TRP A 204 5.48 1.14 -1.31
N ILE A 205 6.42 1.72 -2.02
CA ILE A 205 7.83 1.33 -2.04
C ILE A 205 8.65 2.50 -1.49
N LYS A 206 9.63 2.26 -0.62
CA LYS A 206 10.55 3.33 -0.20
C LYS A 206 11.26 3.92 -1.43
N PRO A 207 11.26 5.26 -1.63
CA PRO A 207 11.93 5.87 -2.77
C PRO A 207 13.44 5.66 -2.72
N ASP A 208 14.00 5.52 -1.52
CA ASP A 208 15.45 5.46 -1.25
C ASP A 208 15.85 4.20 -0.47
N GLY A 209 17.16 3.92 -0.44
CA GLY A 209 17.76 2.79 0.28
C GLY A 209 17.49 1.46 -0.42
N ASP A 210 17.15 0.42 0.34
CA ASP A 210 16.89 -0.93 -0.19
C ASP A 210 15.55 -1.03 -0.98
N HIS A 211 14.85 0.08 -1.22
CA HIS A 211 13.55 0.10 -1.90
C HIS A 211 12.54 -0.92 -1.35
N GLN A 212 12.51 -1.11 -0.02
CA GLN A 212 11.61 -2.08 0.61
C GLN A 212 10.15 -1.69 0.38
N VAL A 213 9.30 -2.71 0.18
CA VAL A 213 7.85 -2.55 0.18
C VAL A 213 7.39 -2.30 1.61
N VAL A 214 6.66 -1.20 1.79
CA VAL A 214 6.02 -0.78 3.05
C VAL A 214 4.57 -1.24 3.09
N ARG A 215 3.87 -1.20 1.95
CA ARG A 215 2.49 -1.71 1.86
C ARG A 215 2.23 -2.31 0.48
N SER A 216 1.38 -3.32 0.44
CA SER A 216 0.69 -3.79 -0.76
C SER A 216 -0.81 -3.89 -0.50
N LEU A 217 -1.60 -3.69 -1.54
CA LEU A 217 -3.05 -3.84 -1.56
C LEU A 217 -3.43 -4.57 -2.85
N VAL A 218 -4.11 -5.70 -2.75
CA VAL A 218 -4.60 -6.48 -3.90
C VAL A 218 -6.12 -6.51 -3.88
N GLU A 219 -6.76 -6.05 -4.95
CA GLU A 219 -8.20 -6.18 -5.14
C GLU A 219 -8.53 -7.64 -5.52
N VAL A 220 -9.23 -8.36 -4.65
CA VAL A 220 -9.62 -9.76 -4.86
C VAL A 220 -10.86 -9.85 -5.74
N SER A 221 -11.85 -9.02 -5.43
CA SER A 221 -13.13 -8.85 -6.13
C SER A 221 -13.68 -7.44 -5.85
N PRO A 222 -14.74 -6.97 -6.55
CA PRO A 222 -15.35 -5.67 -6.24
C PRO A 222 -15.77 -5.59 -4.77
N GLY A 223 -15.21 -4.62 -4.04
CA GLY A 223 -15.46 -4.43 -2.60
C GLY A 223 -14.68 -5.37 -1.67
N SER A 224 -13.82 -6.25 -2.17
CA SER A 224 -12.99 -7.13 -1.33
C SER A 224 -11.51 -7.06 -1.68
N ALA A 225 -10.64 -6.90 -0.68
CA ALA A 225 -9.21 -6.70 -0.86
C ALA A 225 -8.39 -7.31 0.29
N VAL A 226 -7.12 -7.61 0.01
CA VAL A 226 -6.11 -7.96 1.01
C VAL A 226 -5.05 -6.87 1.04
N GLN A 227 -4.77 -6.33 2.22
CA GLN A 227 -3.71 -5.34 2.45
C GLN A 227 -2.65 -5.91 3.38
N ASN A 228 -1.39 -5.85 2.98
CA ASN A 228 -0.25 -6.18 3.82
C ASN A 228 0.59 -4.92 4.05
N THR A 229 0.94 -4.63 5.29
CA THR A 229 1.92 -3.58 5.65
C THR A 229 3.13 -4.26 6.28
N LEU A 230 4.33 -3.95 5.79
CA LEU A 230 5.59 -4.51 6.25
C LEU A 230 6.41 -3.44 6.99
N SER A 231 7.07 -3.85 8.06
CA SER A 231 8.05 -3.04 8.79
C SER A 231 9.10 -3.93 9.46
N LYS A 232 10.03 -3.35 10.25
CA LYS A 232 11.08 -4.08 11.00
C LYS A 232 11.84 -5.13 10.16
N TRP A 233 12.08 -4.83 8.88
CA TRP A 233 12.74 -5.74 7.94
C TRP A 233 14.10 -6.22 8.48
N ASN A 234 14.35 -7.53 8.41
CA ASN A 234 15.55 -8.21 8.89
C ASN A 234 15.88 -8.04 10.39
N VAL A 235 14.95 -7.55 11.22
CA VAL A 235 15.08 -7.61 12.68
C VAL A 235 14.92 -9.08 13.13
N PRO A 236 15.83 -9.67 13.92
CA PRO A 236 15.74 -11.08 14.31
C PRO A 236 14.43 -11.41 15.04
N VAL A 237 13.78 -12.51 14.63
CA VAL A 237 12.52 -13.01 15.21
C VAL A 237 12.75 -14.40 15.80
N THR A 238 12.39 -14.58 17.06
CA THR A 238 12.40 -15.88 17.75
C THR A 238 10.98 -16.42 17.83
N ILE A 239 10.79 -17.68 17.42
CA ILE A 239 9.49 -18.36 17.46
C ILE A 239 9.69 -19.60 18.33
N SER A 240 8.90 -19.70 19.39
CA SER A 240 8.96 -20.77 20.36
C SER A 240 7.86 -21.78 20.08
N LYS A 241 8.20 -23.08 20.14
CA LYS A 241 7.20 -24.15 20.09
C LYS A 241 6.27 -24.01 21.29
N GLN A 242 4.97 -24.09 21.04
CA GLN A 242 3.96 -24.03 22.10
C GLN A 242 3.84 -25.39 22.79
N PRO A 243 3.48 -25.43 24.09
CA PRO A 243 3.23 -26.66 24.83
C PRO A 243 1.97 -27.40 24.35
#